data_AF-A0A257LED5-F1
#
_entry.id   AF-A0A257LED5-F1
#
_cell.length_a   1.000
_cell.length_b   1.000
_cell.length_c   1.000
_cell.angle_alpha   90.00
_cell.angle_beta   90.00
_cell.angle_gamma   90.00
#
_symmetry.space_group_name_H-M   'P 1'
#
loop_
_entity.id
_entity.type
_entity.pdbx_description
1 polymer ?
#
loop_
_entity_poly.entity_id
_entity_poly.type
_entity_poly.pdbx_seq_one_letter_code
_entity_poly.pdbx_strand_id
1 'polypeptide(L)'
;LAAQKAYELGYRRPGLTVREPFGVAHDRRYEAGFATACAHLPDMRPVVPLFTPEVPDGPTLIRWVRRYRPDVIVDAEERHDCDLLRAAGWRVPEDIGVLSLCAPSPAGPFGGCMQDGHTVGSAGVDYLVAMIERNETGVPAVPTTLSAGVTWNPGATLARGSEGAATGR
;
A
#
# COMPACT_ATOMS: atom_id res chain seq x y z
N LEU A 1 -4.46 3.70 -6.62
CA LEU A 1 -3.63 4.81 -6.10
C LEU A 1 -2.15 4.44 -5.99
N ALA A 2 -1.74 3.48 -5.14
CA ALA A 2 -0.33 3.16 -4.90
C ALA A 2 0.54 2.96 -6.16
N ALA A 3 0.17 2.02 -7.04
CA ALA A 3 0.92 1.76 -8.27
C ALA A 3 0.95 2.96 -9.24
N GLN A 4 -0.12 3.75 -9.31
CA GLN A 4 -0.18 4.98 -10.11
C GLN A 4 0.79 6.02 -9.57
N LYS A 5 0.81 6.23 -8.24
CA LYS A 5 1.74 7.18 -7.61
C LYS A 5 3.19 6.74 -7.75
N ALA A 6 3.48 5.44 -7.61
CA ALA A 6 4.81 4.92 -7.91
C ALA A 6 5.20 5.19 -9.37
N TYR A 7 4.29 4.98 -10.32
CA TYR A 7 4.53 5.28 -11.72
C TYR A 7 4.80 6.78 -11.99
N GLU A 8 3.99 7.66 -11.41
CA GLU A 8 4.17 9.12 -11.49
C GLU A 8 5.53 9.58 -10.94
N LEU A 9 6.03 8.90 -9.91
CA LEU A 9 7.35 9.16 -9.31
C LEU A 9 8.52 8.55 -10.10
N GLY A 10 8.25 7.85 -11.20
CA GLY A 10 9.27 7.31 -12.10
C GLY A 10 9.60 5.83 -11.88
N TYR A 11 8.98 5.15 -10.92
CA TYR A 11 9.17 3.72 -10.74
C TYR A 11 8.49 2.91 -11.84
N ARG A 12 9.09 1.80 -12.23
CA ARG A 12 8.66 0.95 -13.35
C ARG A 12 8.62 -0.53 -13.01
N ARG A 13 9.27 -0.97 -11.93
CA ARG A 13 9.36 -2.37 -11.51
C ARG A 13 8.89 -2.58 -10.07
N PRO A 14 7.65 -2.21 -9.75
CA PRO A 14 7.15 -2.36 -8.40
C PRO A 14 7.03 -3.83 -8.02
N GLY A 15 7.31 -4.15 -6.76
CA GLY A 15 7.01 -5.46 -6.19
C GLY A 15 6.08 -5.34 -4.99
N LEU A 16 5.07 -6.20 -4.94
CA LEU A 16 4.11 -6.25 -3.84
C LEU A 16 4.56 -7.29 -2.81
N THR A 17 4.53 -6.92 -1.53
CA THR A 17 4.78 -7.80 -0.39
C THR A 17 3.51 -7.91 0.44
N VAL A 18 3.00 -9.12 0.62
CA VAL A 18 1.75 -9.37 1.35
C VAL A 18 1.85 -10.71 2.07
N ARG A 19 1.52 -10.74 3.36
CA ARG A 19 1.32 -12.02 4.03
C ARG A 19 -0.06 -12.60 3.71
N GLU A 20 -0.11 -13.91 3.53
CA GLU A 20 -1.27 -14.65 3.07
C GLU A 20 -2.53 -14.44 3.93
N PRO A 21 -2.46 -14.49 5.28
CA PRO A 21 -3.64 -14.22 6.10
C PRO A 21 -4.19 -12.80 5.92
N PHE A 22 -3.32 -11.82 5.65
CA PHE A 22 -3.72 -10.43 5.43
C PHE A 22 -4.41 -10.25 4.08
N GLY A 23 -3.87 -10.86 3.03
CA GLY A 23 -4.50 -10.88 1.70
C GLY A 23 -5.90 -11.51 1.74
N VAL A 24 -6.06 -12.63 2.44
CA VAL A 24 -7.38 -13.28 2.63
C VAL A 24 -8.34 -12.38 3.40
N ALA A 25 -7.90 -11.76 4.50
CA ALA A 25 -8.74 -10.86 5.30
C ALA A 25 -9.20 -9.61 4.52
N HIS A 26 -8.50 -9.24 3.45
CA HIS A 26 -8.83 -8.10 2.59
C HIS A 26 -9.49 -8.52 1.27
N ASP A 27 -9.97 -9.76 1.14
CA ASP A 27 -10.56 -10.33 -0.08
C ASP A 27 -9.66 -10.16 -1.32
N ARG A 28 -8.33 -10.23 -1.14
CA ARG A 28 -7.32 -10.03 -2.19
C ARG A 28 -7.39 -8.67 -2.91
N ARG A 29 -8.01 -7.65 -2.29
CA ARG A 29 -8.20 -6.35 -2.91
C ARG A 29 -6.89 -5.63 -3.20
N TYR A 30 -5.86 -5.79 -2.37
CA TYR A 30 -4.54 -5.18 -2.61
C TYR A 30 -3.85 -5.81 -3.81
N GLU A 31 -3.86 -7.14 -3.90
CA GLU A 31 -3.29 -7.90 -5.00
C GLU A 31 -4.00 -7.57 -6.31
N ALA A 32 -5.34 -7.62 -6.31
CA ALA A 32 -6.15 -7.32 -7.48
C ALA A 32 -5.97 -5.88 -7.94
N GLY A 33 -6.00 -4.92 -7.01
CA GLY A 33 -5.79 -3.51 -7.30
C GLY A 33 -4.39 -3.21 -7.84
N PHE A 34 -3.36 -3.81 -7.25
CA PHE A 34 -1.98 -3.69 -7.70
C PHE A 34 -1.78 -4.26 -9.10
N ALA A 35 -2.21 -5.51 -9.33
CA ALA A 35 -2.08 -6.18 -10.62
C ALA A 35 -2.85 -5.44 -11.72
N THR A 36 -4.09 -5.05 -11.44
CA THR A 36 -4.94 -4.30 -12.38
C THR A 36 -4.32 -2.95 -12.72
N ALA A 37 -3.86 -2.19 -11.72
CA ALA A 37 -3.24 -0.89 -11.96
C ALA A 37 -1.96 -1.03 -12.78
N CYS A 38 -1.09 -1.98 -12.47
CA CYS A 38 0.14 -2.20 -13.23
C CYS A 38 -0.14 -2.61 -14.69
N ALA A 39 -1.16 -3.43 -14.94
CA ALA A 39 -1.53 -3.87 -16.29
C ALA A 39 -2.01 -2.72 -17.20
N HIS A 40 -2.49 -1.61 -16.62
CA HIS A 40 -3.00 -0.45 -17.35
C HIS A 40 -2.02 0.73 -17.37
N LEU A 41 -0.85 0.61 -16.73
CA LEU A 41 0.19 1.63 -16.75
C LEU A 41 1.25 1.26 -17.79
N PRO A 42 1.53 2.14 -18.77
CA PRO A 42 2.49 1.83 -19.82
C PRO A 42 3.88 1.61 -19.22
N ASP A 43 4.62 0.65 -19.78
CA ASP A 43 5.98 0.28 -19.34
C ASP A 43 6.13 -0.16 -17.87
N MET A 44 5.03 -0.29 -17.12
CA MET A 44 5.03 -0.84 -15.77
C MET A 44 5.18 -2.37 -15.84
N ARG A 45 6.27 -2.88 -15.26
CA ARG A 45 6.64 -4.30 -15.26
C ARG A 45 6.76 -4.78 -13.82
N PRO A 46 5.62 -5.07 -13.14
CA PRO A 46 5.67 -5.52 -11.77
C PRO A 46 6.47 -6.81 -11.66
N VAL A 47 7.27 -6.94 -10.61
CA VAL A 47 7.99 -8.19 -10.33
C VAL A 47 7.05 -9.20 -9.67
N VAL A 48 7.48 -10.45 -9.60
CA VAL A 48 6.70 -11.51 -8.91
C VAL A 48 6.47 -11.09 -7.45
N PRO A 49 5.20 -11.01 -6.99
CA PRO A 49 4.91 -10.65 -5.60
C PRO A 49 5.55 -11.61 -4.59
N LEU A 50 5.89 -11.08 -3.42
CA LEU A 50 6.32 -11.88 -2.28
C LEU A 50 5.09 -12.19 -1.42
N PHE A 51 4.60 -13.41 -1.52
CA PHE A 51 3.58 -13.95 -0.62
C PHE A 51 4.23 -14.81 0.46
N THR A 52 3.93 -14.50 1.72
CA THR A 52 4.50 -15.21 2.88
C THR A 52 3.39 -15.64 3.85
N PRO A 53 3.52 -16.76 4.57
CA PRO A 53 2.51 -17.17 5.57
C PRO A 53 2.47 -16.21 6.77
N GLU A 54 3.61 -15.62 7.10
CA GLU A 54 3.79 -14.64 8.18
C GLU A 54 4.42 -13.36 7.63
N VAL A 55 4.53 -12.33 8.47
CA VAL A 55 5.30 -11.12 8.13
C VAL A 55 6.73 -11.56 7.74
N PRO A 56 7.27 -11.13 6.57
CA PRO A 56 8.56 -11.60 6.10
C PRO A 56 9.68 -11.23 7.08
N ASP A 57 10.66 -12.11 7.26
CA ASP A 57 11.89 -11.75 7.94
C ASP A 57 12.88 -11.04 6.99
N GLY A 58 13.90 -10.42 7.56
CA GLY A 58 14.95 -9.74 6.79
C GLY A 58 15.57 -10.65 5.71
N PRO A 59 16.07 -11.85 6.04
CA PRO A 59 16.64 -12.76 5.07
C PRO A 59 15.71 -13.12 3.90
N THR A 60 14.42 -13.33 4.15
CA THR A 60 13.42 -13.64 3.12
C THR A 60 13.22 -12.46 2.19
N LEU A 61 12.98 -11.27 2.76
CA LEU A 61 12.82 -10.04 1.99
C LEU A 61 14.05 -9.76 1.12
N ILE A 62 15.25 -9.78 1.71
CA ILE A 62 16.50 -9.47 0.99
C ILE A 62 16.79 -10.48 -0.13
N ARG A 63 16.50 -11.76 0.10
CA ARG A 63 16.65 -12.79 -0.95
C ARG A 63 15.71 -12.50 -2.12
N TRP A 64 14.47 -12.15 -1.85
CA TRP A 64 13.49 -11.79 -2.87
C TRP A 64 13.89 -10.50 -3.62
N VAL A 65 14.32 -9.45 -2.91
CA VAL A 65 14.81 -8.20 -3.51
C VAL A 65 16.00 -8.47 -4.44
N ARG A 66 16.99 -9.25 -3.99
CA ARG A 66 18.16 -9.59 -4.82
C ARG A 66 17.79 -10.40 -6.06
N ARG A 67 16.80 -11.29 -5.94
CA ARG A 67 16.35 -12.17 -7.03
C ARG A 67 15.57 -11.40 -8.10
N TYR A 68 14.59 -10.61 -7.68
CA TYR A 68 13.62 -9.99 -8.60
C TYR A 68 13.94 -8.55 -8.94
N ARG A 69 14.78 -7.90 -8.13
CA ARG A 69 15.25 -6.51 -8.30
C ARG A 69 14.09 -5.53 -8.56
N PRO A 70 13.13 -5.42 -7.63
CA PRO A 70 12.17 -4.32 -7.68
C PRO A 70 12.89 -2.98 -7.53
N ASP A 71 12.36 -1.92 -8.14
CA ASP A 71 12.81 -0.55 -7.93
C ASP A 71 12.03 0.17 -6.81
N VAL A 72 10.83 -0.32 -6.51
CA VAL A 72 10.01 0.07 -5.36
C VAL A 72 9.28 -1.14 -4.79
N ILE A 73 9.17 -1.20 -3.46
CA ILE A 73 8.32 -2.15 -2.76
C ILE A 73 7.02 -1.46 -2.37
N VAL A 74 5.90 -2.11 -2.68
CA VAL A 74 4.58 -1.77 -2.16
C VAL A 74 4.35 -2.64 -0.92
N ASP A 75 4.53 -2.02 0.25
CA ASP A 75 4.50 -2.64 1.57
C ASP A 75 3.06 -2.64 2.12
N ALA A 76 2.52 -3.83 2.39
CA ALA A 76 1.20 -4.02 3.00
C ALA A 76 1.22 -4.02 4.54
N GLU A 77 2.41 -4.03 5.16
CA GLU A 77 2.65 -4.09 6.61
C GLU A 77 3.23 -2.75 7.13
N GLU A 78 2.62 -1.64 6.70
CA GLU A 78 2.85 -0.26 7.16
C GLU A 78 4.26 0.30 6.92
N ARG A 79 5.27 -0.25 7.59
CA ARG A 79 6.68 0.16 7.46
C ARG A 79 7.67 -1.00 7.55
N HIS A 80 7.18 -2.23 7.73
CA HIS A 80 7.98 -3.38 8.10
C HIS A 80 9.11 -3.65 7.10
N ASP A 81 8.81 -3.59 5.80
CA ASP A 81 9.83 -3.87 4.79
C ASP A 81 10.91 -2.79 4.73
N CYS A 82 10.53 -1.54 4.99
CA CYS A 82 11.48 -0.43 5.08
C CYS A 82 12.46 -0.62 6.25
N ASP A 83 11.94 -1.04 7.41
CA ASP A 83 12.75 -1.29 8.60
C ASP A 83 13.72 -2.45 8.37
N LEU A 84 13.27 -3.53 7.72
CA LEU A 84 14.13 -4.67 7.36
C LEU A 84 15.22 -4.31 6.34
N LEU A 85 14.88 -3.52 5.31
CA LEU A 85 15.85 -3.07 4.31
C LEU A 85 16.96 -2.23 4.93
N ARG A 86 16.58 -1.27 5.78
CA ARG A 86 17.53 -0.41 6.50
C ARG A 86 18.41 -1.22 7.43
N ALA A 87 17.83 -2.18 8.18
CA ALA A 87 18.60 -3.08 9.04
C ALA A 87 19.60 -3.95 8.24
N ALA A 88 19.28 -4.26 6.98
CA ALA A 88 20.16 -4.97 6.06
C ALA A 88 21.15 -4.05 5.28
N GLY A 89 21.19 -2.75 5.59
CA GLY A 89 22.14 -1.79 5.03
C GLY A 89 21.74 -1.16 3.69
N TRP A 90 20.49 -1.31 3.25
CA TRP A 90 19.97 -0.65 2.05
C TRP A 90 19.60 0.80 2.35
N ARG A 91 19.88 1.71 1.41
CA ARG A 91 19.44 3.10 1.48
C ARG A 91 18.04 3.23 0.85
N VAL A 92 17.13 3.81 1.61
CA VAL A 92 15.75 4.07 1.18
C VAL A 92 15.53 5.57 1.22
N PRO A 93 15.31 6.24 0.08
CA PRO A 93 14.89 5.67 -1.22
C PRO A 93 15.99 5.39 -2.26
N GLU A 94 17.27 5.67 -1.99
CA GLU A 94 18.31 5.77 -3.01
C GLU A 94 18.64 4.44 -3.72
N ASP A 95 18.63 3.34 -2.99
CA ASP A 95 18.85 2.00 -3.56
C ASP A 95 17.53 1.33 -3.97
N ILE A 96 16.45 1.62 -3.24
CA ILE A 96 15.11 1.07 -3.46
C ILE A 96 14.06 1.95 -2.78
N GLY A 97 12.96 2.24 -3.49
CA GLY A 97 11.82 2.94 -2.90
C GLY A 97 10.96 2.02 -2.02
N VAL A 98 10.29 2.57 -1.02
CA VAL A 98 9.26 1.85 -0.24
C VAL A 98 8.00 2.71 -0.14
N LEU A 99 6.89 2.16 -0.66
CA LEU A 99 5.56 2.74 -0.66
C LEU A 99 4.68 1.94 0.30
N SER A 100 4.15 2.59 1.33
CA SER A 100 3.23 1.97 2.29
C SER A 100 1.77 2.00 1.80
N LEU A 101 1.04 0.88 1.89
CA LEU A 101 -0.41 0.86 1.66
C LEU A 101 -1.23 1.41 2.84
N CYS A 102 -0.60 1.51 4.00
CA CYS A 102 -1.20 1.96 5.26
C CYS A 102 -0.21 2.84 6.02
N ALA A 103 0.17 3.98 5.44
CA ALA A 103 1.12 4.91 6.04
C ALA A 103 0.66 5.32 7.46
N PRO A 104 1.56 5.25 8.48
CA PRO A 104 1.18 5.35 9.90
C PRO A 104 0.51 6.67 10.29
N SER A 105 1.00 7.75 9.70
CA SER A 105 0.70 9.09 10.16
C SER A 105 0.72 10.12 9.03
N PRO A 106 -0.14 11.14 9.13
CA PRO A 106 -0.06 12.31 8.26
C PRO A 106 1.30 13.00 8.37
N ALA A 107 1.87 13.37 7.22
CA ALA A 107 3.18 14.01 7.13
C ALA A 107 4.33 13.20 7.77
N GLY A 108 4.12 11.89 8.01
CA GLY A 108 5.14 10.98 8.49
C GLY A 108 6.20 10.68 7.43
N PRO A 109 7.33 10.03 7.80
CA PRO A 109 8.44 9.79 6.90
C PRO A 109 8.16 8.73 5.82
N PHE A 110 7.09 7.94 5.95
CA PHE A 110 6.75 6.86 5.03
C PHE A 110 5.81 7.35 3.93
N GLY A 111 6.26 7.33 2.68
CA GLY A 111 5.44 7.69 1.53
C GLY A 111 4.44 6.58 1.22
N GLY A 112 3.17 6.93 0.96
CA GLY A 112 2.14 5.92 0.80
C GLY A 112 0.70 6.38 0.89
N CYS A 113 -0.20 5.40 0.89
CA CYS A 113 -1.63 5.59 1.10
C CYS A 113 -1.92 5.68 2.59
N MET A 114 -2.68 6.69 2.99
CA MET A 114 -3.09 6.92 4.36
C MET A 114 -4.58 6.63 4.50
N GLN A 115 -4.90 5.79 5.47
CA GLN A 115 -6.27 5.43 5.82
C GLN A 115 -6.84 6.48 6.77
N ASP A 116 -8.09 6.87 6.55
CA ASP A 116 -8.82 7.70 7.50
C ASP A 116 -9.63 6.82 8.44
N GLY A 117 -8.97 6.33 9.49
CA GLY A 117 -9.59 5.46 10.49
C GLY A 117 -10.74 6.14 11.24
N HIS A 118 -10.71 7.47 11.38
CA HIS A 118 -11.80 8.22 11.99
C HIS A 118 -13.04 8.18 11.11
N THR A 119 -12.90 8.49 9.82
CA THR A 119 -14.01 8.43 8.86
C THR A 119 -14.56 7.01 8.72
N VAL A 120 -13.69 5.99 8.68
CA VAL A 120 -14.11 4.58 8.65
C VAL A 120 -14.91 4.22 9.91
N GLY A 121 -14.43 4.63 11.09
CA GLY A 121 -15.12 4.41 12.36
C GLY A 121 -16.48 5.11 12.41
N SER A 122 -16.54 6.39 12.01
CA SER A 122 -17.78 7.16 11.95
C SER A 122 -18.79 6.49 11.04
N ALA A 123 -18.39 6.11 9.81
CA ALA A 123 -19.27 5.43 8.87
C ALA A 123 -19.79 4.09 9.42
N GLY A 124 -18.97 3.35 10.17
CA GLY A 124 -19.38 2.12 10.84
C GLY A 124 -20.42 2.35 11.94
N VAL A 125 -20.23 3.40 12.76
CA VAL A 125 -21.20 3.79 13.79
C VAL A 125 -22.51 4.27 13.17
N ASP A 126 -22.44 5.11 12.14
CA ASP A 126 -23.63 5.60 11.43
C ASP A 126 -24.44 4.45 10.83
N TYR A 127 -23.74 3.45 10.26
CA TYR A 127 -24.38 2.24 9.74
C TYR A 127 -25.09 1.43 10.84
N LEU A 128 -24.45 1.27 12.00
CA LEU A 128 -25.04 0.58 13.15
C LEU A 128 -26.28 1.32 13.68
N VAL A 129 -26.20 2.65 13.82
CA VAL A 129 -27.35 3.48 14.23
C VAL A 129 -28.50 3.30 13.24
N ALA A 130 -28.21 3.33 11.94
CA ALA A 130 -29.23 3.12 10.91
C ALA A 130 -29.88 1.73 10.99
N MET A 131 -29.11 0.68 11.31
CA MET A 131 -29.66 -0.66 11.56
C MET A 131 -30.59 -0.67 12.79
N ILE A 132 -30.19 -0.03 13.89
CA ILE A 132 -30.99 0.05 15.12
C ILE A 132 -32.33 0.75 14.86
N GLU A 133 -32.33 1.88 14.14
CA GLU A 133 -33.55 2.60 13.76
C GLU A 133 -34.50 1.77 12.89
N ARG A 134 -33.95 0.82 12.12
CA ARG A 134 -34.74 -0.15 11.33
C ARG A 134 -35.05 -1.45 12.08
N ASN A 135 -34.67 -1.54 13.36
CA ASN A 135 -34.78 -2.76 14.18
C ASN A 135 -34.10 -3.99 13.55
N GLU A 136 -33.02 -3.75 12.80
CA GLU A 136 -32.18 -4.79 12.18
C GLU A 136 -31.13 -5.28 13.18
N THR A 137 -30.94 -6.59 13.25
CA THR A 137 -29.96 -7.21 14.15
C THR A 137 -29.17 -8.31 13.44
N GLY A 138 -27.98 -8.61 13.96
CA GLY A 138 -27.08 -9.60 13.36
C GLY A 138 -26.42 -9.13 12.07
N VAL A 139 -25.87 -10.08 11.32
CA VAL A 139 -25.26 -9.80 10.01
C VAL A 139 -26.38 -9.63 8.97
N PRO A 140 -26.39 -8.53 8.19
CA PRO A 140 -27.39 -8.33 7.14
C PRO A 140 -27.43 -9.49 6.14
N ALA A 141 -28.63 -9.88 5.71
CA ALA A 141 -28.82 -10.97 4.75
C ALA A 141 -28.10 -10.70 3.40
N VAL A 142 -27.96 -9.43 3.03
CA VAL A 142 -27.13 -8.98 1.91
C VAL A 142 -25.92 -8.24 2.48
N PRO A 143 -24.70 -8.78 2.35
CA PRO A 143 -23.49 -8.11 2.79
C PRO A 143 -23.33 -6.76 2.07
N THR A 144 -23.17 -5.70 2.85
CA THR A 144 -22.90 -4.35 2.32
C THR A 144 -21.47 -3.97 2.64
N THR A 145 -20.76 -3.39 1.66
CA THR A 145 -19.42 -2.85 1.86
C THR A 145 -19.46 -1.33 1.84
N LEU A 146 -18.98 -0.70 2.90
CA LEU A 146 -18.71 0.73 2.94
C LEU A 146 -17.26 0.96 2.60
N SER A 147 -16.99 1.86 1.65
CA SER A 147 -15.64 2.19 1.21
C SER A 147 -15.34 3.65 1.51
N ALA A 148 -14.33 3.88 2.35
CA ALA A 148 -13.71 5.19 2.49
C ALA A 148 -12.57 5.33 1.47
N GLY A 149 -12.34 6.54 0.97
CA GLY A 149 -11.17 6.85 0.16
C GLY A 149 -9.89 6.85 1.00
N VAL A 150 -8.75 6.81 0.31
CA VAL A 150 -7.42 6.99 0.92
C VAL A 150 -6.83 8.33 0.49
N THR A 151 -6.03 8.94 1.36
CA THR A 151 -5.24 10.12 1.01
C THR A 151 -3.78 9.73 0.72
N TRP A 152 -3.04 10.61 0.06
CA TRP A 152 -1.63 10.36 -0.28
C TRP A 152 -0.71 11.09 0.71
N ASN A 153 0.19 10.36 1.34
CA ASN A 153 1.33 10.92 2.06
C ASN A 153 2.57 10.89 1.15
N PRO A 154 3.19 12.04 0.82
CA PRO A 154 4.42 12.04 0.02
C PRO A 154 5.56 11.27 0.69
N GLY A 155 5.77 11.48 1.99
CA GLY A 155 6.87 10.89 2.77
C GLY A 155 8.27 11.12 2.18
N ALA A 156 9.25 10.43 2.74
CA ALA A 156 10.66 10.47 2.34
C ALA A 156 11.19 9.10 1.88
N THR A 157 10.41 8.01 2.03
CA THR A 157 10.80 6.66 1.58
C THR A 157 10.62 6.43 0.08
N LEU A 158 10.20 7.46 -0.65
CA LEU A 158 10.08 7.45 -2.11
C LEU A 158 10.93 8.59 -2.66
N ALA A 159 11.79 8.28 -3.63
CA ALA A 159 12.56 9.28 -4.35
C ALA A 159 11.61 10.29 -5.02
N ARG A 160 11.97 11.56 -4.92
CA ARG A 160 11.39 12.59 -5.78
C ARG A 160 11.92 12.35 -7.19
N GLY A 161 11.04 12.04 -8.14
CA GLY A 161 11.28 12.50 -9.50
C GLY A 161 11.46 14.02 -9.44
N SER A 162 12.68 14.50 -9.64
CA SER A 162 13.01 15.92 -9.69
C SER A 162 12.33 16.59 -10.89
N GLU A 163 11.76 17.77 -10.65
CA GLU A 163 11.46 18.84 -11.63
C GLU A 163 10.36 18.59 -12.68
N GLY A 164 9.15 19.05 -12.37
CA GLY A 164 8.05 19.18 -13.33
C GLY A 164 6.80 19.94 -12.85
N ALA A 165 6.85 20.67 -11.73
CA ALA A 165 5.74 21.50 -11.26
C ALA A 165 6.26 22.80 -10.61
N ALA A 166 7.07 23.53 -11.36
CA ALA A 166 7.41 24.92 -11.05
C ALA A 166 7.67 25.69 -12.35
N THR A 167 6.70 25.77 -13.24
CA THR A 167 6.54 26.89 -14.20
C THR A 167 5.23 26.76 -14.96
N GLY A 168 4.31 27.71 -14.79
CA GLY A 168 3.09 27.81 -15.58
C GLY A 168 1.99 28.52 -14.79
N ARG A 169 1.94 29.84 -15.00
CA ARG A 169 0.98 30.83 -14.48
C ARG A 169 -0.45 30.36 -14.27
#